data_AF-A0A496XJ52-F1
#
_entry.id   AF-A0A496XJ52-F1
#
_cell.length_a   1.000
_cell.length_b   1.000
_cell.length_c   1.000
_cell.angle_alpha   90.00
_cell.angle_beta   90.00
_cell.angle_gamma   90.00
#
_symmetry.space_group_name_H-M   'P 1'
#
loop_
_entity.id
_entity.type
_entity.pdbx_description
1 polymer ?
#
loop_
_entity_poly.entity_id
_entity_poly.type
_entity_poly.pdbx_seq_one_letter_code
_entity_poly.pdbx_strand_id
1 'polypeptide(L)' 'VSLYLAGQAFGLGLYYNTSLVVAATLFGYHLYLIRDRQPKACFKAFLHNNWVGMVIFAGVALDYMAGGA' A
#
# COMPACT_ATOMS: atom_id res chain seq x y z
N VAL A 1 3.14 10.32 -2.40
CA VAL A 1 3.81 11.42 -1.66
C VAL A 1 3.10 11.73 -0.35
N SER A 2 1.79 11.99 -0.33
CA SER A 2 1.05 12.33 0.90
C SER A 2 1.18 11.28 2.01
N LEU A 3 1.13 9.98 1.67
CA LEU A 3 1.33 8.89 2.63
C LEU A 3 2.74 8.89 3.25
N TYR A 4 3.75 9.19 2.43
CA TYR A 4 5.12 9.31 2.94
C TYR A 4 5.28 10.48 3.91
N LEU A 5 4.67 11.64 3.58
CA LEU A 5 4.66 12.80 4.47
C LEU A 5 3.87 12.54 5.76
N ALA A 6 2.77 11.78 5.68
CA ALA A 6 2.05 11.33 6.87
C ALA A 6 2.93 10.45 7.77
N GLY A 7 3.65 9.48 7.18
CA GLY A 7 4.61 8.66 7.93
C GLY A 7 5.66 9.51 8.66
N GLN A 8 6.22 10.53 8.00
CA GLN A 8 7.16 11.46 8.63
C GLN A 8 6.52 12.29 9.75
N ALA A 9 5.30 12.79 9.55
CA ALA A 9 4.58 13.60 10.55
C ALA A 9 4.23 12.82 11.82
N PHE A 10 3.96 11.52 11.68
CA PHE A 10 3.63 10.62 12.78
C PHE A 10 4.86 9.85 13.32
N GLY A 11 6.07 10.10 12.78
CA GLY A 11 7.29 9.44 13.22
C GLY A 11 7.40 7.96 12.85
N LEU A 12 6.60 7.48 11.88
CA LEU A 12 6.62 6.07 11.49
C LEU A 12 7.94 5.70 10.79
N GLY A 13 8.50 4.58 11.23
CA GLY A 13 9.82 4.11 10.89
C GLY A 13 9.88 3.21 9.66
N LEU A 14 10.80 2.25 9.74
CA LEU A 14 11.17 1.40 8.60
C LEU A 14 10.00 0.48 8.19
N TYR A 15 9.20 -0.01 9.14
CA TYR A 15 8.08 -0.92 8.85
C TYR A 15 6.99 -0.23 8.03
N TYR A 16 6.65 1.01 8.36
CA TYR A 16 5.72 1.79 7.54
C TYR A 16 6.28 2.06 6.13
N ASN A 17 7.55 2.48 6.01
CA ASN A 17 8.16 2.73 4.71
C ASN A 17 8.20 1.47 3.82
N THR A 18 8.48 0.29 4.39
CA THR A 18 8.42 -0.97 3.63
C THR A 18 7.01 -1.27 3.13
N SER A 19 5.97 -0.99 3.94
CA SER A 19 4.58 -1.19 3.52
C SER A 19 4.19 -0.27 2.35
N LEU A 20 4.71 0.96 2.30
CA LEU A 20 4.53 1.87 1.17
C LEU A 20 5.17 1.32 -0.12
N VAL A 21 6.34 0.70 -0.03
CA VAL A 21 7.00 0.06 -1.19
C VAL A 21 6.19 -1.13 -1.70
N VAL A 22 5.65 -1.95 -0.79
CA VAL A 22 4.77 -3.07 -1.16
C VAL A 22 3.47 -2.56 -1.80
N ALA A 23 2.86 -1.50 -1.24
CA ALA A 23 1.69 -0.85 -1.82
C ALA A 23 1.97 -0.29 -3.22
N ALA A 24 3.12 0.34 -3.45
CA ALA A 24 3.52 0.81 -4.78
C ALA A 24 3.70 -0.34 -5.79
N THR A 25 4.26 -1.47 -5.34
CA THR A 25 4.41 -2.68 -6.17
C THR A 25 3.05 -3.27 -6.56
N LEU A 26 2.10 -3.30 -5.61
CA LEU A 26 0.71 -3.71 -5.86
C LEU A 26 0.03 -2.84 -6.91
N PHE A 27 0.21 -1.51 -6.84
CA PHE A 27 -0.29 -0.62 -7.88
C PHE A 27 0.36 -0.84 -9.24
N GLY A 28 1.65 -1.20 -9.29
CA GLY A 28 2.31 -1.64 -10.51
C GLY A 28 1.63 -2.87 -11.13
N TYR A 29 1.27 -3.85 -10.29
CA TYR A 29 0.49 -5.01 -10.73
C TYR A 29 -0.91 -4.63 -11.22
N HIS A 30 -1.62 -3.72 -10.54
CA HIS A 30 -2.91 -3.22 -11.01
C HIS A 30 -2.79 -2.51 -12.35
N LEU A 31 -1.75 -1.69 -12.55
CA LEU A 31 -1.51 -0.99 -13.81
C LEU A 31 -1.28 -1.98 -14.96
N TYR A 32 -0.53 -3.05 -14.69
CA TYR A 32 -0.36 -4.15 -15.65
C TYR A 32 -1.68 -4.83 -15.98
N LEU A 33 -2.51 -5.12 -14.96
CA LEU A 33 -3.80 -5.80 -15.14
C LEU A 33 -4.84 -4.95 -15.90
N ILE A 34 -4.80 -3.63 -15.75
CA ILE A 34 -5.75 -2.69 -16.37
C ILE A 34 -5.32 -2.27 -17.80
N ARG A 35 -4.09 -2.60 -18.21
CA ARG A 35 -3.52 -2.22 -19.52
C ARG A 35 -4.44 -2.53 -20.70
N ASP A 36 -5.04 -3.72 -20.72
CA ASP A 36 -5.89 -4.18 -21.82
C ASP A 36 -7.35 -3.68 -21.72
N ARG A 37 -7.66 -2.85 -20.70
CA ARG A 37 -8.98 -2.26 -20.42
C ARG A 37 -10.15 -3.24 -20.46
N GLN A 38 -9.89 -4.52 -20.18
CA GLN A 38 -10.93 -5.54 -20.14
C GLN A 38 -11.76 -5.38 -18.86
N PRO A 39 -13.11 -5.35 -18.93
CA PRO A 39 -13.98 -5.14 -17.77
C PRO A 39 -13.71 -6.11 -16.62
N LYS A 40 -13.47 -7.39 -16.94
CA LYS A 40 -13.16 -8.44 -15.95
C LYS A 40 -11.85 -8.17 -15.20
N ALA A 41 -10.83 -7.70 -15.91
CA ALA A 41 -9.52 -7.40 -15.35
C ALA A 41 -9.56 -6.13 -14.48
N CYS A 42 -10.30 -5.10 -14.91
CA CYS A 42 -10.54 -3.90 -14.11
C CYS A 42 -11.29 -4.21 -12.81
N PHE A 43 -12.32 -5.06 -12.86
CA PHE A 43 -13.07 -5.46 -11.66
C PHE A 43 -12.22 -6.30 -10.70
N LYS A 44 -11.35 -7.17 -11.24
CA LYS A 44 -10.35 -7.90 -10.46
C LYS A 44 -9.37 -6.96 -9.78
N ALA A 45 -8.84 -5.96 -10.48
CA ALA A 45 -7.95 -4.95 -9.90
C ALA A 45 -8.65 -4.15 -8.80
N PHE A 46 -9.92 -3.77 -9.00
CA PHE A 46 -10.74 -3.07 -8.02
C PHE A 46 -10.92 -3.88 -6.74
N LEU A 47 -11.32 -5.16 -6.82
CA LEU A 47 -11.44 -6.03 -5.66
C LEU A 47 -10.09 -6.25 -4.95
N HIS A 48 -9.02 -6.37 -5.74
CA HIS A 48 -7.66 -6.56 -5.20
C HIS A 48 -7.12 -5.28 -4.53
N ASN A 49 -7.73 -4.11 -4.76
CA ASN A 49 -7.31 -2.86 -4.12
C ASN A 49 -7.49 -2.90 -2.59
N ASN A 50 -8.35 -3.77 -2.05
CA ASN A 50 -8.47 -3.99 -0.60
C ASN A 50 -7.14 -4.45 0.04
N TRP A 51 -6.29 -5.16 -0.72
CA TRP A 51 -4.97 -5.58 -0.25
C TRP A 51 -4.03 -4.40 -0.02
N VAL A 52 -4.16 -3.33 -0.79
CA VAL A 52 -3.36 -2.11 -0.58
C VAL A 52 -3.67 -1.52 0.79
N GLY A 53 -4.96 -1.42 1.13
CA GLY A 53 -5.41 -0.96 2.45
C GLY A 53 -4.89 -1.86 3.57
N MET A 54 -4.99 -3.18 3.41
CA MET A 54 -4.46 -4.14 4.40
C MET A 54 -2.94 -4.02 4.59
N VAL A 55 -2.17 -3.85 3.51
CA VAL A 55 -0.71 -3.71 3.58
C VAL A 55 -0.31 -2.45 4.32
N ILE A 56 -0.92 -1.30 4.00
CA ILE A 56 -0.63 -0.04 4.68
C ILE A 56 -1.02 -0.13 6.16
N PHE A 57 -2.20 -0.69 6.46
CA PHE A 57 -2.65 -0.88 7.84
C PHE A 57 -1.71 -1.80 8.63
N ALA A 58 -1.29 -2.93 8.05
CA ALA A 58 -0.33 -3.83 8.66
C ALA A 58 1.02 -3.15 8.89
N GLY A 59 1.49 -2.33 7.95
CA GLY A 59 2.70 -1.52 8.11
C GLY A 59 2.62 -0.56 9.29
N VAL A 60 1.49 0.15 9.44
CA VAL A 60 1.23 1.02 10.59
C VAL A 60 1.19 0.21 11.88
N ALA A 61 0.41 -0.87 11.93
CA ALA A 61 0.27 -1.71 13.13
C ALA A 61 1.61 -2.32 13.56
N LEU A 62 2.42 -2.80 12.61
CA LEU A 62 3.75 -3.35 12.88
C LEU A 62 4.71 -2.28 13.38
N ASP A 63 4.66 -1.07 12.84
CA ASP A 63 5.52 0.04 13.29
C ASP A 63 5.19 0.43 14.74
N TYR A 64 3.89 0.55 15.08
CA TYR A 64 3.43 0.76 16.46
C TYR A 64 3.82 -0.40 17.39
N MET A 65 3.73 -1.65 16.94
CA MET A 65 4.14 -2.82 17.72
C MET A 65 5.66 -2.90 17.93
N ALA A 66 6.44 -2.48 16.93
CA ALA A 66 7.90 -2.53 16.95
C ALA A 66 8.54 -1.37 17.72
N GLY A 67 7.74 -0.46 18.29
CA GLY A 67 8.23 0.70 19.03
C GLY A 67 8.71 1.84 18.13
N GLY A 68 8.19 1.92 16.89
CA GLY A 68 8.32 3.09 16.03
C GLY A 68 7.55 4.27 16.62
N ALA A 69 8.25 5.04 17.45
CA ALA A 69 7.85 6.28 18.14
C ALA A 69 6.64 6.17 19.10
#